data_AF-A0A093Q6W0-F1
#
_entry.id   AF-A0A093Q6W0-F1
#
_cell.length_a   1.000
_cell.length_b   1.000
_cell.length_c   1.000
_cell.angle_alpha   90.00
_cell.angle_beta   90.00
_cell.angle_gamma   90.00
#
_symmetry.space_group_name_H-M   'P 1'
#
loop_
_entity.id
_entity.type
_entity.pdbx_description
1 polymer ?
#
loop_
_entity_poly.entity_id
_entity_poly.type
_entity_poly.pdbx_seq_one_letter_code
_entity_poly.pdbx_strand_id
1 'polypeptide(L)'
;FQELAVPSVHDIGALVAFGSGVVYITLQSIMSYKSCPRWNSYFVCHIRMAISAISCIAFIPMIVFASQVSMTKIDWTPGEKDYTYHFMSAICEWTVAFGFIFFFLTFIRDFQRFSLRISTEIHED
;
A
#
# COMPACT_ATOMS: atom_id res chain seq x y z
N PHE A 1 7.34 7.87 22.87
CA PHE A 1 6.97 6.93 21.80
C PHE A 1 8.26 6.42 21.14
N GLN A 2 8.32 5.14 20.78
CA GLN A 2 9.54 4.44 20.33
C GLN A 2 10.20 4.99 19.06
N GLU A 3 9.59 5.94 18.36
CA GLU A 3 10.14 6.57 17.13
C GLU A 3 11.49 7.27 17.34
N LEU A 4 11.79 7.73 18.56
CA LEU A 4 13.06 8.40 18.88
C LEU A 4 14.19 7.42 19.29
N ALA A 5 13.91 6.13 19.44
CA ALA A 5 14.92 5.17 19.93
C ALA A 5 15.84 4.66 18.80
N VAL A 6 15.32 4.48 17.57
CA VAL A 6 16.11 4.04 16.40
C VAL A 6 15.47 4.46 15.06
N PRO A 7 15.59 5.72 14.62
CA PRO A 7 15.00 6.22 13.37
C PRO A 7 15.39 5.39 12.14
N SER A 8 16.65 4.94 12.09
CA SER A 8 17.17 4.10 11.00
C SER A 8 16.41 2.76 10.85
N VAL A 9 15.99 2.14 11.96
CA VAL A 9 15.24 0.87 11.89
C VAL A 9 13.83 1.12 11.38
N HIS A 10 13.22 2.25 11.77
CA HIS A 10 11.92 2.66 11.23
C HIS A 10 12.00 2.91 9.73
N ASP A 11 12.99 3.67 9.25
CA ASP A 11 13.15 3.98 7.83
C ASP A 11 13.36 2.73 6.98
N ILE A 12 14.18 1.78 7.46
CA ILE A 12 14.38 0.49 6.81
C ILE A 12 13.07 -0.31 6.79
N GLY A 13 12.38 -0.37 7.93
CA GLY A 13 11.08 -1.05 8.05
C GLY A 13 10.04 -0.47 7.10
N ALA A 14 9.94 0.86 7.03
CA ALA A 14 9.03 1.57 6.14
C ALA A 14 9.37 1.30 4.66
N LEU A 15 10.65 1.38 4.28
CA LEU A 15 11.09 1.08 2.92
C LEU A 15 10.72 -0.34 2.50
N VAL A 16 10.97 -1.33 3.37
CA VAL A 16 10.63 -2.73 3.10
C VAL A 16 9.12 -2.93 3.04
N ALA A 17 8.36 -2.37 3.98
CA ALA A 17 6.91 -2.51 4.05
C ALA A 17 6.21 -1.85 2.86
N PHE A 18 6.49 -0.58 2.58
CA PHE A 18 5.90 0.14 1.46
C PHE A 18 6.40 -0.39 0.11
N GLY A 19 7.69 -0.70 -0.02
CA GLY A 19 8.25 -1.27 -1.24
C GLY A 19 7.63 -2.62 -1.59
N SER A 20 7.60 -3.56 -0.63
CA SER A 20 6.96 -4.86 -0.84
C SER A 20 5.45 -4.74 -1.06
N GLY A 21 4.78 -3.82 -0.36
CA GLY A 21 3.36 -3.52 -0.54
C GLY A 21 3.03 -3.02 -1.96
N VAL A 22 3.81 -2.07 -2.49
CA VAL A 22 3.65 -1.56 -3.87
C VAL A 22 3.82 -2.69 -4.91
N VAL A 23 4.86 -3.52 -4.74
CA VAL A 23 5.06 -4.69 -5.61
C VAL A 23 3.88 -5.64 -5.53
N TYR A 24 3.40 -5.93 -4.32
CA TYR A 24 2.27 -6.82 -4.08
C TYR A 24 0.99 -6.34 -4.77
N ILE A 25 0.57 -5.08 -4.56
CA ILE A 25 -0.68 -4.57 -5.14
C ILE A 25 -0.58 -4.45 -6.67
N THR A 26 0.63 -4.22 -7.22
CA THR A 26 0.86 -4.20 -8.66
C THR A 26 0.66 -5.59 -9.26
N LEU A 27 1.31 -6.60 -8.68
CA LEU A 27 1.15 -7.99 -9.10
C LEU A 27 -0.31 -8.44 -8.97
N GLN A 28 -0.97 -8.11 -7.85
CA GLN A 28 -2.38 -8.43 -7.63
C GLN A 28 -3.32 -7.74 -8.61
N SER A 29 -3.01 -6.50 -9.03
CA SER A 29 -3.78 -5.80 -10.07
C SER A 29 -3.65 -6.49 -11.42
N ILE A 30 -2.44 -6.92 -11.80
CA ILE A 30 -2.20 -7.66 -13.05
C ILE A 30 -2.90 -9.01 -13.03
N MET A 31 -2.77 -9.77 -11.94
CA MET A 31 -3.46 -11.05 -11.76
C MET A 31 -4.98 -10.88 -11.78
N SER A 32 -5.50 -9.78 -11.23
CA SER A 32 -6.93 -9.47 -11.25
C SER A 32 -7.48 -9.38 -12.68
N TYR A 33 -6.75 -8.78 -13.62
CA TYR A 33 -7.14 -8.74 -15.03
C TYR A 33 -7.08 -10.10 -15.71
N LYS A 34 -6.05 -10.90 -15.42
CA LYS A 34 -5.93 -12.27 -15.98
C LYS A 34 -7.05 -13.19 -15.51
N SER A 35 -7.59 -12.94 -14.32
CA SER A 35 -8.70 -13.71 -13.73
C SER A 35 -10.08 -13.19 -14.12
N CYS A 36 -10.15 -12.11 -14.91
CA CYS A 36 -11.40 -11.51 -15.39
C CYS A 36 -11.92 -12.24 -16.65
N PRO A 37 -13.24 -12.45 -16.82
CA PRO A 37 -14.36 -12.09 -15.92
C PRO A 37 -14.75 -13.17 -14.91
N ARG A 38 -14.02 -14.30 -14.88
CA ARG A 38 -14.41 -15.49 -14.10
C ARG A 38 -14.44 -15.24 -12.59
N TRP A 39 -13.43 -14.54 -12.07
CA TRP A 39 -13.27 -14.29 -10.63
C TRP A 39 -13.46 -12.82 -10.26
N ASN A 40 -13.06 -11.90 -11.15
CA ASN A 40 -13.16 -10.45 -10.92
C ASN A 40 -13.96 -9.77 -12.04
N SER A 41 -14.68 -8.70 -11.71
CA SER A 41 -15.26 -7.79 -12.69
C SER A 41 -14.20 -6.83 -13.25
N TYR A 42 -14.33 -6.44 -14.53
CA TYR A 42 -13.47 -5.43 -15.15
C TYR A 42 -13.44 -4.12 -14.35
N PHE A 43 -14.58 -3.72 -13.76
CA PHE A 43 -14.66 -2.52 -12.92
C PHE A 43 -13.71 -2.58 -11.72
N VAL A 44 -13.69 -3.71 -10.99
CA VAL A 44 -12.80 -3.91 -9.84
C VAL A 44 -11.34 -3.94 -10.30
N CYS A 45 -11.05 -4.54 -11.47
CA CYS A 45 -9.70 -4.55 -12.03
C CYS A 45 -9.18 -3.13 -12.34
N HIS A 46 -10.03 -2.26 -12.90
CA HIS A 46 -9.68 -0.85 -13.15
C HIS A 46 -9.42 -0.09 -11.85
N ILE A 47 -10.24 -0.28 -10.82
CA ILE A 47 -10.04 0.34 -9.52
C ILE A 47 -8.71 -0.11 -8.89
N ARG A 48 -8.43 -1.42 -8.88
CA ARG A 48 -7.17 -1.97 -8.37
C ARG A 48 -5.95 -1.39 -9.09
N MET A 49 -6.01 -1.30 -10.42
CA MET A 49 -4.93 -0.72 -11.22
C MET A 49 -4.72 0.77 -10.95
N ALA A 50 -5.81 1.55 -10.81
CA ALA A 50 -5.70 2.97 -10.49
C ALA A 50 -5.03 3.18 -9.13
N ILE A 51 -5.45 2.43 -8.09
CA ILE A 51 -4.83 2.49 -6.76
C ILE A 51 -3.36 2.08 -6.82
N SER A 52 -3.04 1.01 -7.56
CA SER A 52 -1.67 0.55 -7.75
C SER A 52 -0.80 1.61 -8.43
N ALA A 53 -1.29 2.24 -9.49
CA ALA A 53 -0.56 3.28 -10.21
C ALA A 53 -0.31 4.52 -9.33
N ILE A 54 -1.31 4.98 -8.59
CA ILE A 54 -1.18 6.09 -7.64
C ILE A 54 -0.13 5.75 -6.57
N SER A 55 -0.17 4.54 -6.03
CA SER A 55 0.79 4.09 -5.02
C SER A 55 2.22 4.03 -5.56
N CYS A 56 2.43 3.54 -6.78
CA CYS A 56 3.74 3.56 -7.44
C CYS A 56 4.27 4.98 -7.63
N ILE A 57 3.41 5.89 -8.10
CA ILE A 57 3.78 7.30 -8.35
C ILE A 57 4.08 8.01 -7.03
N ALA A 58 3.33 7.75 -5.96
CA ALA A 58 3.54 8.36 -4.65
C ALA A 58 4.78 7.80 -3.91
N PHE A 59 5.14 6.53 -4.15
CA PHE A 59 6.27 5.89 -3.49
C PHE A 59 7.63 6.49 -3.87
N ILE A 60 7.82 6.90 -5.12
CA ILE A 60 9.11 7.48 -5.56
C ILE A 60 9.38 8.83 -4.88
N PRO A 61 8.47 9.83 -4.90
CA PRO A 61 8.65 11.08 -4.18
C PRO A 61 8.76 10.91 -2.67
N MET A 62 8.07 9.92 -2.07
CA MET A 62 8.22 9.60 -0.65
C MET A 62 9.68 9.29 -0.30
N ILE A 63 10.34 8.41 -1.06
CA ILE A 63 11.76 8.08 -0.85
C ILE A 63 12.65 9.31 -1.08
N VAL A 64 12.41 10.02 -2.18
CA VAL A 64 13.24 11.19 -2.55
C VAL A 64 13.15 12.25 -1.46
N PHE A 65 11.95 12.64 -1.03
CA PHE A 65 11.78 13.67 -0.03
C PHE A 65 12.27 13.23 1.36
N ALA A 66 12.05 11.98 1.76
CA ALA A 66 12.58 11.43 3.00
C ALA A 66 14.13 11.45 3.03
N SER A 67 14.79 11.20 1.89
CA SER A 67 16.25 11.22 1.81
C SER A 67 16.88 12.63 1.88
N GLN A 68 16.12 13.67 1.56
CA GLN A 68 16.57 15.07 1.57
C GLN A 68 16.38 15.76 2.93
N VAL A 69 15.69 15.09 3.86
CA VAL A 69 15.46 15.57 5.21
C VAL A 69 16.70 15.34 6.07
N SER A 70 17.13 16.38 6.79
CA SER A 70 18.17 16.24 7.81
C SER A 70 17.65 15.51 9.05
N MET A 71 18.21 14.33 9.35
CA MET A 71 17.84 13.47 10.48
C MET A 71 18.09 14.09 11.87
N THR A 72 18.75 15.25 11.95
CA THR A 72 19.16 15.86 13.23
C THR A 72 18.38 17.12 13.59
N LYS A 73 17.35 17.51 12.83
CA LYS A 73 16.56 18.71 13.13
C LYS A 73 15.35 18.36 14.00
N ILE A 74 15.32 18.94 15.21
CA ILE A 74 14.18 18.84 16.15
C ILE A 74 13.24 20.05 15.99
N ASP A 75 13.78 21.20 15.58
CA ASP A 75 13.00 22.42 15.34
C ASP A 75 12.58 22.52 13.86
N TRP A 76 11.28 22.43 13.63
CA TRP A 76 10.64 22.54 12.32
C TRP A 76 10.01 23.92 12.18
N THR A 77 10.74 24.88 11.62
CA THR A 77 10.21 26.22 11.36
C THR A 77 9.46 26.25 10.02
N PRO A 78 8.18 26.70 10.00
CA PRO A 78 7.43 26.86 8.76
C PRO A 78 8.13 27.85 7.82
N GLY A 79 8.46 27.42 6.60
CA GLY A 79 9.17 28.22 5.60
C GLY A 79 10.57 27.71 5.25
N GLU A 80 11.12 26.78 6.03
CA GLU A 80 12.36 26.09 5.67
C GLU A 80 12.13 24.98 4.63
N LYS A 81 13.13 24.76 3.77
CA LYS A 81 13.08 23.73 2.73
C LYS A 81 12.90 22.32 3.32
N ASP A 82 13.57 22.05 4.44
CA ASP A 82 13.51 20.76 5.13
C ASP A 82 12.09 20.43 5.63
N TYR A 83 11.38 21.42 6.18
CA TYR A 83 9.98 21.28 6.57
C TYR A 83 9.08 20.94 5.37
N THR A 84 9.32 21.61 4.24
CA THR A 84 8.57 21.37 3.01
C THR A 84 8.80 19.94 2.49
N TYR A 85 10.04 19.46 2.48
CA TYR A 85 10.33 18.08 2.09
C TYR A 85 9.70 17.06 3.05
N HIS A 86 9.78 17.28 4.36
CA HIS A 86 9.11 16.42 5.33
C HIS A 86 7.60 16.35 5.13
N PHE A 87 6.97 17.51 4.96
CA PHE A 87 5.53 17.60 4.75
C PHE A 87 5.09 16.89 3.46
N MET A 88 5.84 17.08 2.36
CA MET A 88 5.57 16.39 1.10
C MET A 88 5.80 14.89 1.20
N SER A 89 6.87 14.46 1.89
CA SER A 89 7.13 13.05 2.18
C SER A 89 5.97 12.43 2.96
N ALA A 90 5.47 13.12 3.99
CA ALA A 90 4.33 12.65 4.79
C ALA A 90 3.07 12.52 3.93
N ILE A 91 2.75 13.50 3.08
CA ILE A 91 1.60 13.39 2.16
C ILE A 91 1.73 12.15 1.27
N CYS A 92 2.92 11.91 0.70
CA CYS A 92 3.17 10.75 -0.14
C CYS A 92 3.04 9.43 0.64
N GLU A 93 3.58 9.37 1.86
CA GLU A 93 3.50 8.22 2.75
C GLU A 93 2.04 7.86 3.08
N TRP A 94 1.25 8.84 3.53
CA TRP A 94 -0.16 8.64 3.84
C TRP A 94 -0.97 8.26 2.59
N THR A 95 -0.62 8.81 1.42
CA THR A 95 -1.27 8.44 0.16
C THR A 95 -1.04 6.95 -0.15
N VAL A 96 0.18 6.44 0.00
CA VAL A 96 0.49 5.01 -0.20
C VAL A 96 -0.22 4.15 0.85
N ALA A 97 -0.20 4.57 2.13
CA ALA A 97 -0.84 3.83 3.22
C ALA A 97 -2.36 3.69 3.02
N PHE A 98 -3.07 4.79 2.72
CA PHE A 98 -4.49 4.73 2.40
C PHE A 98 -4.76 3.99 1.10
N GLY A 99 -3.86 4.09 0.12
CA GLY A 99 -3.90 3.28 -1.10
C GLY A 99 -3.96 1.78 -0.79
N PHE A 100 -3.11 1.29 0.11
CA PHE A 100 -3.14 -0.12 0.54
C PHE A 100 -4.46 -0.48 1.21
N ILE A 101 -4.96 0.35 2.13
CA ILE A 101 -6.23 0.12 2.81
C ILE A 101 -7.36 -0.01 1.78
N PHE A 102 -7.49 0.96 0.88
CA PHE A 102 -8.52 0.92 -0.16
C PHE A 102 -8.35 -0.27 -1.10
N PHE A 103 -7.11 -0.65 -1.42
CA PHE A 103 -6.83 -1.86 -2.20
C PHE A 103 -7.38 -3.10 -1.51
N PHE A 104 -7.11 -3.28 -0.21
CA PHE A 104 -7.59 -4.43 0.55
C PHE A 104 -9.12 -4.45 0.68
N LEU A 105 -9.76 -3.29 0.83
CA LEU A 105 -11.22 -3.20 0.85
C LEU A 105 -11.87 -3.71 -0.45
N THR A 106 -11.17 -3.65 -1.60
CA THR A 106 -11.69 -4.24 -2.85
C THR A 106 -11.90 -5.75 -2.73
N PHE A 107 -11.13 -6.46 -1.90
CA PHE A 107 -11.27 -7.91 -1.72
C PHE A 107 -12.47 -8.31 -0.87
N ILE A 108 -13.00 -7.41 -0.03
CA ILE A 108 -14.18 -7.72 0.80
C ILE A 108 -15.34 -8.21 -0.07
N ARG A 109 -15.58 -7.53 -1.19
CA ARG A 109 -16.64 -7.90 -2.14
C ARG A 109 -16.37 -9.24 -2.82
N ASP A 110 -15.11 -9.54 -3.12
CA ASP A 110 -14.73 -10.80 -3.74
C ASP A 110 -14.96 -11.97 -2.77
N PHE A 111 -14.56 -11.80 -1.50
CA PHE A 111 -14.75 -12.82 -0.46
C PHE A 111 -16.23 -13.07 -0.13
N GLN A 112 -17.06 -12.03 -0.13
CA GLN A 112 -18.51 -12.18 0.06
C GLN A 112 -19.19 -13.00 -1.05
N ARG A 113 -18.57 -13.11 -2.22
CA ARG A 113 -19.15 -13.85 -3.37
C ARG A 113 -18.84 -15.35 -3.33
N PHE A 114 -17.87 -15.79 -2.53
CA PHE A 114 -17.53 -17.22 -2.40
C PHE A 114 -18.40 -17.91 -1.36
N SER A 115 -19.32 -18.76 -1.79
CA SER A 115 -20.00 -19.74 -0.93
C SER A 115 -19.29 -21.09 -1.08
N LEU A 116 -18.54 -21.51 -0.05
CA LEU A 116 -17.94 -22.84 0.02
C LEU A 116 -19.05 -23.84 0.36
N ARG A 117 -19.47 -24.64 -0.62
CA ARG A 117 -20.38 -25.77 -0.41
C ARG A 117 -19.52 -27.01 -0.12
N ILE A 118 -19.51 -27.47 1.12
CA ILE A 118 -18.84 -28.70 1.53
C ILE A 118 -19.86 -29.84 1.40
N SER A 119 -19.66 -30.78 0.46
CA SER A 119 -20.39 -32.05 0.45
C SER A 119 -19.55 -33.07 1.21
N THR A 120 -20.03 -33.48 2.38
CA THR A 120 -19.50 -34.65 3.09
C THR A 120 -20.16 -35.89 2.49
N GLU A 121 -19.40 -36.70 1.75
CA GLU A 121 -19.81 -38.06 1.38
C GLU A 121 -19.59 -38.93 2.62
N ILE A 122 -20.68 -39.35 3.27
CA ILE A 122 -20.60 -40.29 4.38
C ILE A 122 -20.51 -41.68 3.74
N HIS A 123 -19.35 -42.32 3.87
CA HIS A 123 -19.17 -43.72 3.50
C HIS A 123 -19.90 -44.55 4.55
N GLU A 124 -21.05 -45.16 4.19
CA GLU A 124 -21.71 -46.17 5.02
C GLU A 124 -20.97 -47.51 4.81
N ASP A 125 -20.34 -47.99 5.89
CA ASP A 125 -19.76 -49.35 6.00
C ASP A 125 -20.83 -50.41 6.30
#